data_AF-A0ABD0M3V0-F1
#
_entry.id   AF-A0ABD0M3V0-F1
#
_cell.length_a   1.000
_cell.length_b   1.000
_cell.length_c   1.000
_cell.angle_alpha   90.00
_cell.angle_beta   90.00
_cell.angle_gamma   90.00
#
_symmetry.space_group_name_H-M   'P 1'
#
loop_
_entity.id
_entity.type
_entity.pdbx_description
1 polymer ?
#
loop_
_entity_poly.entity_id
_entity_poly.type
_entity_poly.pdbx_seq_one_letter_code
_entity_poly.pdbx_strand_id
1 'polypeptide(L)'
;MSAVKTLNPKAEVARAAQALAVNISAAKGLQDVLRTNLGPKGTMKMLVSGAGDIKLTKDGNVLLHEMQIQHPTASLIARVATAQDDVTGDGTTSNVLIIGELLKQADLYIAEGLHPRLITEGFELARNKALEVLEEVKVQCEVNRDLLIQVARTSLRTKVHQDLADLLTEVQQCKSQEQLLYGVTTTLNEIHASIYRGFRA
;
A
#
# COMPACT_ATOMS: atom_id res chain seq x y z
N MET A 1 -14.77 -25.07 37.60
CA MET A 1 -14.98 -23.65 37.26
C MET A 1 -15.89 -23.59 36.05
N SER A 2 -17.10 -23.04 36.23
CA SER A 2 -18.11 -22.90 35.18
C SER A 2 -17.54 -22.08 34.03
N ALA A 3 -17.50 -22.66 32.83
CA ALA A 3 -17.10 -21.94 31.63
C ALA A 3 -18.12 -20.84 31.38
N VAL A 4 -17.73 -19.59 31.61
CA VAL A 4 -18.52 -18.41 31.27
C VAL A 4 -18.81 -18.49 29.76
N LYS A 5 -20.06 -18.82 29.42
CA LYS A 5 -20.54 -18.98 28.05
C LYS A 5 -20.90 -17.60 27.48
N THR A 6 -19.91 -16.71 27.41
CA THR A 6 -20.06 -15.36 26.84
C THR A 6 -20.12 -15.34 25.32
N LEU A 7 -19.82 -16.46 24.67
CA LEU A 7 -19.63 -16.54 23.23
C LEU A 7 -20.53 -17.61 22.61
N ASN A 8 -20.97 -17.33 21.39
CA ASN A 8 -21.75 -18.28 20.59
C ASN A 8 -20.90 -19.54 20.32
N PRO A 9 -21.45 -20.78 20.40
CA PRO A 9 -20.71 -22.03 20.19
C PRO A 9 -19.85 -22.16 18.91
N LYS A 10 -20.03 -21.31 17.90
CA LYS A 10 -19.20 -21.27 16.68
C LYS A 10 -18.23 -20.09 16.61
N ALA A 11 -18.08 -19.34 17.69
CA ALA A 11 -17.20 -18.16 17.71
C ALA A 11 -15.74 -18.57 17.96
N GLU A 12 -14.86 -18.18 17.06
CA GLU A 12 -13.42 -18.31 17.23
C GLU A 12 -12.88 -17.14 18.06
N VAL A 13 -11.97 -17.42 18.99
CA VAL A 13 -11.34 -16.39 19.82
C VAL A 13 -9.85 -16.65 19.93
N ALA A 14 -9.07 -15.68 19.45
CA ALA A 14 -7.65 -15.58 19.75
C ALA A 14 -7.46 -14.61 20.93
N ARG A 15 -6.61 -14.97 21.90
CA ARG A 15 -6.36 -14.15 23.09
C ARG A 15 -4.94 -13.57 23.08
N ALA A 16 -4.82 -12.28 23.39
CA ALA A 16 -3.58 -11.56 23.67
C ALA A 16 -2.39 -11.99 22.77
N ALA A 17 -1.39 -12.65 23.33
CA ALA A 17 -0.17 -13.07 22.64
C ALA A 17 -0.45 -14.00 21.43
N GLN A 18 -1.44 -14.89 21.53
CA GLN A 18 -1.79 -15.76 20.41
C GLN A 18 -2.41 -14.96 19.25
N ALA A 19 -3.25 -13.97 19.55
CA ALA A 19 -3.82 -13.10 18.53
C ALA A 19 -2.72 -12.28 17.83
N LEU A 20 -1.76 -11.77 18.61
CA LEU A 20 -0.63 -11.02 18.08
C LEU A 20 0.24 -11.87 17.15
N ALA A 21 0.63 -13.09 17.57
CA ALA A 21 1.45 -13.98 16.76
C ALA A 21 0.78 -14.34 15.43
N VAL A 22 -0.53 -14.63 15.47
CA VAL A 22 -1.33 -14.93 14.27
C VAL A 22 -1.41 -13.71 13.33
N ASN A 23 -1.62 -12.51 13.88
CA ASN A 23 -1.64 -11.27 13.11
C ASN A 23 -0.31 -10.98 12.42
N ILE A 24 0.80 -11.12 13.15
CA ILE A 24 2.15 -10.88 12.61
C ILE A 24 2.48 -11.93 11.54
N SER A 25 2.15 -13.20 11.77
CA SER A 25 2.38 -14.27 10.79
C SER A 25 1.60 -14.03 9.49
N ALA A 26 0.37 -13.53 9.57
CA ALA A 26 -0.42 -13.22 8.38
C ALA A 26 0.17 -12.05 7.58
N ALA A 27 0.64 -11.01 8.25
CA ALA A 27 1.31 -9.88 7.61
C ALA A 27 2.62 -10.30 6.93
N LYS A 28 3.44 -11.12 7.61
CA LYS A 28 4.67 -11.71 7.06
C LYS A 28 4.38 -12.59 5.84
N GLY A 29 3.35 -13.43 5.90
CA GLY A 29 2.95 -14.27 4.77
C GLY A 29 2.56 -13.45 3.54
N LEU A 30 1.80 -12.37 3.73
CA LEU A 30 1.42 -11.48 2.63
C LEU A 30 2.63 -10.71 2.06
N GLN A 31 3.53 -10.26 2.93
CA GLN A 31 4.79 -9.63 2.56
C GLN A 31 5.62 -10.54 1.65
N ASP A 32 5.80 -11.81 2.01
CA ASP A 32 6.62 -12.76 1.24
C ASP A 32 6.06 -13.02 -0.17
N VAL A 33 4.73 -13.06 -0.32
CA VAL A 33 4.06 -13.22 -1.62
C VAL A 33 4.29 -11.99 -2.51
N LEU A 34 4.18 -10.79 -1.95
CA LEU A 34 4.29 -9.53 -2.67
C LEU A 34 5.73 -9.08 -2.92
N ARG A 35 6.69 -9.54 -2.10
CA ARG A 35 8.12 -9.17 -2.23
C ARG A 35 8.67 -9.45 -3.62
N THR A 36 8.26 -10.55 -4.25
CA THR A 36 8.74 -10.92 -5.58
C THR A 36 8.23 -10.01 -6.70
N ASN A 37 7.19 -9.21 -6.45
CA ASN A 37 6.57 -8.35 -7.46
C ASN A 37 7.22 -6.96 -7.51
N LEU A 38 7.93 -6.57 -6.45
CA LEU A 38 8.49 -5.24 -6.34
C LEU A 38 9.68 -5.03 -7.31
N GLY A 39 9.72 -3.86 -7.94
CA GLY A 39 10.81 -3.41 -8.79
C GLY A 39 10.67 -3.80 -10.27
N PRO A 40 11.50 -3.23 -11.16
CA PRO A 40 11.38 -3.45 -12.61
C PRO A 40 11.62 -4.91 -13.02
N LYS A 41 12.49 -5.62 -12.27
CA LYS A 41 12.75 -7.06 -12.45
C LYS A 41 11.81 -7.96 -11.63
N GLY A 42 10.79 -7.39 -10.98
CA GLY A 42 9.79 -8.16 -10.24
C GLY A 42 8.98 -9.06 -11.15
N THR A 43 8.59 -10.22 -10.63
CA THR A 43 7.82 -11.24 -11.35
C THR A 43 6.35 -10.86 -11.42
N MET A 44 5.69 -11.13 -12.55
CA MET A 44 4.24 -11.07 -12.65
C MET A 44 3.61 -12.31 -12.00
N LYS A 45 2.43 -12.17 -11.43
CA LYS A 45 1.66 -13.28 -10.87
C LYS A 45 0.48 -13.58 -11.79
N MET A 46 0.30 -14.86 -12.06
CA MET A 46 -0.86 -15.38 -12.77
C MET A 46 -1.89 -15.81 -11.73
N LEU A 47 -3.06 -15.19 -11.78
CA LEU A 47 -4.21 -15.53 -10.95
C LEU A 47 -5.21 -16.26 -11.83
N VAL A 48 -5.70 -17.40 -11.34
CA VAL A 48 -6.72 -18.20 -12.02
C VAL A 48 -7.96 -18.20 -11.14
N SER A 49 -9.06 -17.66 -11.67
CA SER A 49 -10.35 -17.67 -10.99
C SER A 49 -11.01 -19.04 -11.08
N GLY A 50 -11.98 -19.33 -10.20
CA GLY A 50 -12.74 -20.59 -10.22
C GLY A 50 -13.51 -20.84 -11.53
N ALA A 51 -13.82 -19.77 -12.28
CA ALA A 51 -14.41 -19.86 -13.61
C ALA A 51 -13.40 -20.13 -14.74
N GLY A 52 -12.10 -20.23 -14.42
CA GLY A 52 -11.02 -20.39 -15.39
C GLY A 52 -10.51 -19.09 -16.03
N ASP A 53 -10.96 -17.92 -15.55
CA ASP A 53 -10.42 -16.63 -16.00
C ASP A 53 -8.97 -16.46 -15.51
N ILE A 54 -8.08 -16.04 -16.41
CA ILE A 54 -6.65 -15.91 -16.15
C ILE A 54 -6.28 -14.43 -16.19
N LYS A 55 -5.89 -13.89 -15.03
CA LYS A 55 -5.40 -12.52 -14.91
C LYS A 55 -3.91 -12.53 -14.60
N LEU A 56 -3.13 -11.91 -15.47
CA LEU A 56 -1.70 -11.67 -15.27
C LEU A 56 -1.51 -10.24 -14.77
N THR A 57 -0.98 -10.09 -13.56
CA THR A 57 -0.74 -8.76 -13.01
C THR A 57 0.57 -8.67 -12.22
N LYS A 58 1.17 -7.49 -12.26
CA LYS A 58 2.24 -7.07 -11.38
C LYS A 58 1.76 -6.12 -10.29
N ASP A 59 0.57 -5.55 -10.48
CA ASP A 59 0.03 -4.57 -9.55
C ASP A 59 -0.39 -5.23 -8.24
N GLY A 60 0.07 -4.66 -7.13
CA GLY A 60 -0.27 -5.13 -5.79
C GLY A 60 -1.76 -4.96 -5.50
N ASN A 61 -2.39 -3.86 -5.95
CA ASN A 61 -3.80 -3.61 -5.63
C ASN A 61 -4.72 -4.64 -6.31
N VAL A 62 -4.52 -4.85 -7.62
CA VAL A 62 -5.27 -5.86 -8.38
C VAL A 62 -5.06 -7.26 -7.80
N LEU A 63 -3.82 -7.60 -7.43
CA LEU A 63 -3.51 -8.89 -6.85
C LEU A 63 -4.22 -9.11 -5.51
N LEU A 64 -4.26 -8.09 -4.65
CA LEU A 64 -4.92 -8.15 -3.34
C LEU A 64 -6.44 -8.20 -3.44
N HIS A 65 -7.04 -7.63 -4.49
CA HIS A 65 -8.48 -7.69 -4.75
C HIS A 65 -8.93 -9.04 -5.30
N GLU A 66 -8.14 -9.65 -6.18
CA GLU A 66 -8.48 -10.92 -6.82
C GLU A 66 -8.14 -12.13 -5.92
N MET A 67 -7.23 -11.97 -4.95
CA MET A 67 -6.91 -13.01 -3.98
C MET A 67 -8.02 -13.17 -2.93
N GLN A 68 -8.47 -14.42 -2.73
CA GLN A 68 -9.40 -14.76 -1.65
C GLN A 68 -8.67 -14.85 -0.30
N ILE A 69 -8.54 -13.70 0.37
CA ILE A 69 -7.87 -13.61 1.67
C ILE A 69 -8.84 -14.03 2.79
N GLN A 70 -8.52 -15.14 3.48
CA GLN A 70 -9.31 -15.62 4.62
C GLN A 70 -8.93 -14.94 5.94
N HIS A 71 -7.66 -14.55 6.08
CA HIS A 71 -7.16 -14.02 7.35
C HIS A 71 -7.62 -12.56 7.58
N PRO A 72 -8.22 -12.21 8.73
CA PRO A 72 -8.78 -10.87 8.96
C PRO A 72 -7.71 -9.77 8.88
N THR A 73 -6.53 -10.01 9.44
CA THR A 73 -5.41 -9.05 9.39
C THR A 73 -4.89 -8.81 7.98
N ALA A 74 -4.81 -9.85 7.14
CA ALA A 74 -4.41 -9.68 5.75
C ALA A 74 -5.49 -8.94 4.94
N SER A 75 -6.78 -9.13 5.26
CA SER A 75 -7.86 -8.34 4.67
C SER A 75 -7.76 -6.85 5.05
N LEU A 76 -7.41 -6.53 6.30
CA LEU A 76 -7.15 -5.16 6.72
C LEU A 76 -5.96 -4.55 5.96
N ILE A 77 -4.86 -5.28 5.82
CA ILE A 77 -3.70 -4.83 5.04
C ILE A 77 -4.05 -4.61 3.57
N ALA A 78 -4.87 -5.49 2.97
CA ALA A 78 -5.37 -5.32 1.61
C ALA A 78 -6.17 -4.03 1.45
N ARG A 79 -7.04 -3.69 2.40
CA ARG A 79 -7.80 -2.43 2.40
C ARG A 79 -6.90 -1.20 2.52
N VAL A 80 -5.82 -1.28 3.29
CA VAL A 80 -4.81 -0.21 3.38
C VAL A 80 -4.09 -0.04 2.04
N ALA A 81 -3.77 -1.13 1.34
CA ALA A 81 -3.17 -1.06 0.01
C ALA A 81 -4.12 -0.42 -1.02
N THR A 82 -5.42 -0.73 -0.97
CA THR A 82 -6.43 -0.11 -1.84
C THR A 82 -6.59 1.38 -1.54
N ALA A 83 -6.66 1.78 -0.26
CA ALA A 83 -6.72 3.19 0.10
C ALA A 83 -5.47 3.97 -0.38
N GLN A 84 -4.30 3.32 -0.38
CA GLN A 84 -3.07 3.92 -0.94
C GLN A 84 -3.16 4.09 -2.46
N ASP A 85 -3.72 3.11 -3.16
CA ASP A 85 -3.95 3.17 -4.61
C ASP A 85 -4.94 4.28 -4.98
N ASP A 86 -6.03 4.44 -4.22
CA ASP A 86 -7.04 5.48 -4.46
C ASP A 86 -6.48 6.90 -4.35
N VAL A 87 -5.55 7.14 -3.41
CA VAL A 87 -4.97 8.48 -3.17
C VAL A 87 -3.78 8.75 -4.08
N THR A 88 -2.88 7.78 -4.26
CA THR A 88 -1.59 8.00 -4.94
C THR A 88 -1.43 7.25 -6.26
N GLY A 89 -2.16 6.15 -6.47
CA GLY A 89 -2.08 5.32 -7.67
C GLY A 89 -0.77 4.54 -7.86
N ASP A 90 0.14 4.57 -6.89
CA ASP A 90 1.41 3.85 -6.91
C ASP A 90 1.86 3.46 -5.49
N GLY A 91 2.88 2.61 -5.36
CA GLY A 91 3.48 2.26 -4.08
C GLY A 91 2.67 1.27 -3.23
N THR A 92 1.60 0.69 -3.78
CA THR A 92 0.75 -0.31 -3.12
C THR A 92 1.55 -1.50 -2.57
N THR A 93 2.47 -2.03 -3.39
CA THR A 93 3.32 -3.17 -3.04
C THR A 93 4.34 -2.79 -1.96
N SER A 94 4.95 -1.60 -2.07
CA SER A 94 5.92 -1.08 -1.09
C SER A 94 5.28 -0.87 0.28
N ASN A 95 4.06 -0.34 0.33
CA ASN A 95 3.35 -0.11 1.57
C ASN A 95 3.11 -1.42 2.35
N VAL A 96 2.64 -2.46 1.66
CA VAL A 96 2.44 -3.78 2.29
C VAL A 96 3.76 -4.39 2.76
N LEU A 97 4.84 -4.22 2.00
CA LEU A 97 6.18 -4.69 2.38
C LEU A 97 6.68 -4.02 3.66
N ILE A 98 6.49 -2.70 3.78
CA ILE A 98 6.88 -1.92 4.96
C ILE A 98 6.08 -2.38 6.18
N ILE A 99 4.76 -2.56 6.06
CA ILE A 99 3.91 -3.02 7.17
C ILE A 99 4.37 -4.40 7.67
N GLY A 100 4.64 -5.33 6.75
CA GLY A 100 5.11 -6.67 7.10
C GLY A 100 6.44 -6.65 7.85
N GLU A 101 7.41 -5.86 7.36
CA GLU A 101 8.72 -5.77 7.99
C GLU A 101 8.68 -5.03 9.34
N LEU A 102 7.87 -3.96 9.47
CA LEU A 102 7.66 -3.27 10.75
C LEU A 102 7.11 -4.21 11.82
N LEU A 103 6.10 -5.02 11.46
CA LEU A 103 5.51 -6.00 12.38
C LEU A 103 6.51 -7.12 12.72
N LYS A 104 7.37 -7.51 11.77
CA LYS A 104 8.44 -8.47 12.02
C LYS A 104 9.49 -7.94 13.00
N GLN A 105 9.87 -6.67 12.91
CA GLN A 105 10.78 -6.05 13.88
C GLN A 105 10.11 -5.88 15.24
N ALA A 106 8.83 -5.49 15.27
CA ALA A 106 8.06 -5.41 16.51
C ALA A 106 7.96 -6.77 17.23
N ASP A 107 7.80 -7.87 16.49
CA ASP A 107 7.76 -9.23 17.03
C ASP A 107 9.00 -9.59 17.84
N LEU A 108 10.19 -9.18 17.37
CA LEU A 108 11.47 -9.42 18.06
C LEU A 108 11.49 -8.74 19.44
N TYR A 109 11.08 -7.47 19.49
CA TYR A 109 11.03 -6.72 20.75
C TYR A 109 9.96 -7.24 21.71
N ILE A 110 8.83 -7.73 21.19
CA ILE A 110 7.79 -8.34 22.01
C ILE A 110 8.28 -9.67 22.59
N ALA A 111 9.06 -10.44 21.83
CA ALA A 111 9.70 -11.66 22.32
C ALA A 111 10.72 -11.40 23.43
N GLU A 112 11.38 -10.24 23.43
CA GLU A 112 12.24 -9.77 24.52
C GLU A 112 11.47 -9.29 25.77
N GLY A 113 10.14 -9.23 25.70
CA GLY A 113 9.27 -8.86 26.82
C GLY A 113 8.85 -7.39 26.85
N LEU A 114 9.10 -6.62 25.78
CA LEU A 114 8.62 -5.24 25.69
C LEU A 114 7.10 -5.19 25.49
N HIS A 115 6.44 -4.32 26.23
CA HIS A 115 5.00 -4.12 26.09
C HIS A 115 4.69 -3.45 24.74
N PRO A 116 3.75 -3.98 23.92
CA PRO A 116 3.47 -3.45 22.58
C PRO A 116 3.17 -1.95 22.52
N ARG A 117 2.63 -1.39 23.61
CA ARG A 117 2.40 0.06 23.74
C ARG A 117 3.65 0.91 23.54
N LEU A 118 4.78 0.50 24.11
CA LEU A 118 6.04 1.23 23.97
C LEU A 118 6.54 1.20 22.53
N ILE A 119 6.33 0.08 21.83
CA ILE A 119 6.70 -0.07 20.41
C ILE A 119 5.84 0.85 19.55
N THR A 120 4.53 0.94 19.82
CA THR A 120 3.65 1.87 19.09
C THR A 120 4.05 3.33 19.28
N GLU A 121 4.44 3.71 20.50
CA GLU A 121 4.92 5.07 20.78
C GLU A 121 6.26 5.35 20.08
N GLY A 122 7.17 4.36 20.07
CA GLY A 122 8.42 4.44 19.31
C GLY A 122 8.19 4.61 17.80
N PHE A 123 7.25 3.88 17.21
CA PHE A 123 6.91 4.04 15.80
C PHE A 123 6.28 5.40 15.48
N GLU A 124 5.47 5.96 16.37
CA GLU A 124 4.88 7.30 16.16
C GLU A 124 5.96 8.40 16.20
N LEU A 125 6.92 8.30 17.12
CA LEU A 125 8.07 9.19 17.17
C LEU A 125 8.95 9.05 15.92
N ALA A 126 9.23 7.81 15.49
CA ALA A 126 10.01 7.54 14.29
C ALA A 126 9.32 8.05 13.03
N ARG A 127 7.99 7.92 12.92
CA ARG A 127 7.17 8.46 11.82
C ARG A 127 7.35 9.96 11.70
N ASN A 128 7.19 10.70 12.80
CA ASN A 128 7.33 12.16 12.78
C ASN A 128 8.74 12.57 12.33
N LYS A 129 9.77 11.89 12.86
CA LYS A 129 11.15 12.18 12.43
C LYS A 129 11.41 11.82 10.98
N ALA A 130 10.84 10.72 10.48
CA ALA A 130 10.96 10.34 9.08
C ALA A 130 10.31 11.37 8.14
N LEU A 131 9.17 11.97 8.53
CA LEU A 131 8.52 13.04 7.77
C LEU A 131 9.37 14.31 7.73
N GLU A 132 10.03 14.68 8.84
CA GLU A 132 10.99 15.79 8.86
C GLU A 132 12.14 15.55 7.87
N VAL A 133 12.74 14.35 7.89
CA VAL A 133 13.85 14.01 6.99
C VAL A 133 13.40 13.99 5.52
N LEU A 134 12.18 13.52 5.23
CA LEU A 134 11.63 13.55 3.88
C LEU A 134 11.47 14.99 3.36
N GLU A 135 11.12 15.93 4.24
CA GLU A 135 11.02 17.35 3.90
C GLU A 135 12.39 17.99 3.62
N GLU A 136 13.44 17.54 4.30
CA GLU A 136 14.83 17.98 4.05
C GLU A 136 15.41 17.39 2.76
N VAL A 137 15.06 16.14 2.42
CA VAL A 137 15.62 15.41 1.27
C VAL A 137 14.87 15.69 -0.03
N LYS A 138 13.65 16.25 0.03
CA LYS A 138 12.88 16.53 -1.18
C LYS A 138 13.61 17.51 -2.08
N VAL A 139 13.69 17.18 -3.36
CA VAL A 139 14.23 18.09 -4.37
C VAL A 139 13.06 18.88 -4.94
N GLN A 140 13.09 20.20 -4.75
CA GLN A 140 12.14 21.09 -5.43
C GLN A 140 12.56 21.22 -6.89
N CYS A 141 11.71 20.76 -7.79
CA CYS A 141 11.94 20.86 -9.22
C CYS A 141 10.79 21.62 -9.88
N GLU A 142 11.11 22.48 -10.84
CA GLU A 142 10.11 23.06 -11.73
C GLU A 142 9.52 21.98 -12.64
N VAL A 143 8.23 22.11 -12.94
CA VAL A 143 7.49 21.14 -13.77
C VAL A 143 7.89 21.34 -15.23
N ASN A 144 9.03 20.77 -15.60
CA ASN A 144 9.57 20.78 -16.95
C ASN A 144 9.19 19.50 -17.69
N ARG A 145 9.07 19.61 -19.02
CA ARG A 145 8.72 18.48 -19.89
C ARG A 145 9.67 17.29 -19.70
N ASP A 146 10.97 17.55 -19.62
CA ASP A 146 11.97 16.50 -19.44
C ASP A 146 11.84 15.77 -18.10
N LEU A 147 11.44 16.49 -17.05
CA LEU A 147 11.19 15.90 -15.74
C LEU A 147 9.95 15.01 -15.75
N LEU A 148 8.87 15.44 -16.39
CA LEU A 148 7.66 14.63 -16.54
C LEU A 148 7.93 13.35 -17.34
N ILE A 149 8.76 13.42 -18.39
CA ILE A 149 9.20 12.22 -19.14
C ILE A 149 9.96 11.27 -18.21
N GLN A 150 10.90 11.79 -17.42
CA GLN A 150 11.67 10.97 -16.50
C GLN A 150 10.78 10.28 -15.47
N VAL A 151 9.82 11.01 -14.88
CA VAL A 151 8.86 10.45 -13.91
C VAL A 151 7.98 9.37 -14.55
N ALA A 152 7.34 9.67 -15.68
CA ALA A 152 6.49 8.72 -16.38
C ALA A 152 7.27 7.46 -16.81
N ARG A 153 8.50 7.63 -17.30
CA ARG A 153 9.41 6.53 -17.62
C ARG A 153 9.72 5.68 -16.39
N THR A 154 9.96 6.27 -15.22
CA THR A 154 10.23 5.49 -13.99
C THR A 154 9.03 4.68 -13.54
N SER A 155 7.82 5.27 -13.55
CA SER A 155 6.59 4.58 -13.17
C SER A 155 6.27 3.45 -14.14
N LEU A 156 6.33 3.69 -15.45
CA LEU A 156 6.00 2.70 -16.48
C LEU A 156 7.00 1.53 -16.53
N ARG A 157 8.29 1.78 -16.30
CA ARG A 157 9.33 0.73 -16.27
C ARG A 157 9.12 -0.33 -15.20
N THR A 158 8.31 -0.04 -14.18
CA THR A 158 7.96 -1.04 -13.18
C THR A 158 6.89 -2.01 -13.69
N LYS A 159 5.97 -1.58 -14.56
CA LYS A 159 4.82 -2.39 -15.01
C LYS A 159 5.01 -3.00 -16.40
N VAL A 160 5.82 -2.38 -17.27
CA VAL A 160 5.94 -2.73 -18.69
C VAL A 160 7.41 -2.94 -19.09
N HIS A 161 7.65 -3.71 -20.17
CA HIS A 161 8.98 -3.86 -20.77
C HIS A 161 9.58 -2.49 -21.13
N GLN A 162 10.90 -2.37 -21.02
CA GLN A 162 11.61 -1.08 -21.13
C GLN A 162 11.33 -0.37 -22.46
N ASP A 163 11.40 -1.10 -23.58
CA ASP A 163 11.18 -0.55 -24.92
C ASP A 163 9.76 0.01 -25.10
N LEU A 164 8.77 -0.70 -24.54
CA LEU A 164 7.37 -0.29 -24.62
C LEU A 164 7.08 0.83 -23.61
N ALA A 165 7.75 0.86 -22.46
CA ALA A 165 7.67 1.98 -21.53
C ALA A 165 8.19 3.28 -22.15
N ASP A 166 9.31 3.23 -22.89
CA ASP A 166 9.87 4.40 -23.57
C ASP A 166 8.94 4.93 -24.67
N LEU A 167 8.31 4.04 -25.46
CA LEU A 167 7.27 4.41 -26.42
C LEU A 167 6.03 5.03 -25.77
N LEU A 168 5.51 4.42 -24.69
CA LEU A 168 4.32 4.90 -23.99
C LEU A 168 4.54 6.25 -23.29
N THR A 169 5.79 6.53 -22.87
CA THR A 169 6.16 7.80 -22.24
C THR A 169 5.98 8.97 -23.21
N GLU A 170 6.29 8.77 -24.50
CA GLU A 170 6.08 9.79 -25.53
C GLU A 170 4.59 10.01 -25.84
N VAL A 171 3.78 8.95 -25.82
CA VAL A 171 2.33 9.01 -26.09
C VAL A 171 1.56 9.68 -24.94
N GLN A 172 1.95 9.47 -23.68
CA GLN A 172 1.30 10.14 -22.53
C GLN A 172 1.41 11.67 -22.60
N GLN A 173 2.42 12.22 -23.27
CA GLN A 173 2.55 13.67 -23.48
C GLN A 173 1.39 14.25 -24.29
N CYS A 174 0.87 13.48 -25.25
CA CYS A 174 -0.20 13.93 -26.13
C CYS A 174 -1.52 14.11 -25.34
N LYS A 175 -1.74 13.31 -24.29
CA LYS A 175 -2.91 13.46 -23.40
C LYS A 175 -2.72 14.53 -22.32
N SER A 176 -1.48 14.75 -21.83
CA SER A 176 -1.23 15.78 -20.80
C SER A 176 -1.45 17.21 -21.31
N GLN A 177 -1.22 17.48 -22.60
CA GLN A 177 -1.55 18.78 -23.19
C GLN A 177 -3.07 19.01 -23.31
N GLU A 178 -3.87 17.94 -23.43
CA GLU A 178 -5.32 18.02 -23.54
C GLU A 178 -6.00 18.15 -22.15
N GLN A 179 -5.49 17.45 -21.13
CA GLN A 179 -6.01 17.54 -19.75
C GLN A 179 -5.66 18.84 -19.02
N LEU A 180 -4.54 19.49 -19.34
CA LEU A 180 -4.17 20.78 -18.76
C LEU A 180 -5.14 21.92 -19.15
N LEU A 181 -5.88 21.80 -20.26
CA LEU A 181 -6.87 22.80 -20.68
C LEU A 181 -8.24 22.64 -19.98
N TYR A 182 -8.55 21.44 -19.45
CA TYR A 182 -9.84 21.15 -18.81
C TYR A 182 -9.78 20.95 -17.28
N GLY A 183 -8.60 20.64 -16.71
CA GLY A 183 -8.49 20.22 -15.29
C GLY A 183 -8.06 21.30 -14.28
N VAL A 184 -7.59 22.47 -14.72
CA VAL A 184 -7.03 23.49 -13.81
C VAL A 184 -8.13 24.34 -13.15
N THR A 185 -9.34 24.40 -13.71
CA THR A 185 -10.45 25.20 -13.14
C THR A 185 -11.26 24.48 -12.06
N THR A 186 -11.22 23.15 -11.97
CA THR A 186 -12.06 22.38 -11.02
C THR A 186 -11.34 22.04 -9.72
N THR A 187 -10.02 21.84 -9.75
CA THR A 187 -9.28 21.28 -8.61
C THR A 187 -8.98 22.28 -7.49
N LEU A 188 -8.85 23.58 -7.77
CA LEU A 188 -8.60 24.59 -6.72
C LEU A 188 -9.83 24.94 -5.87
N ASN A 189 -11.05 24.84 -6.42
CA ASN A 189 -12.28 25.11 -5.66
C ASN A 189 -12.78 23.89 -4.87
N GLU A 190 -12.52 22.66 -5.33
CA GLU A 190 -12.95 21.45 -4.62
C GLU A 190 -12.02 21.07 -3.46
N ILE A 191 -10.71 21.35 -3.57
CA ILE A 191 -9.75 21.12 -2.47
C ILE A 191 -10.06 22.06 -1.29
N HIS A 192 -10.48 23.31 -1.54
CA HIS A 192 -10.84 24.24 -0.46
C HIS A 192 -12.21 23.93 0.16
N ALA A 193 -13.16 23.37 -0.62
CA ALA A 193 -14.48 22.97 -0.11
C ALA A 193 -14.46 21.65 0.69
N SER A 194 -13.58 20.71 0.34
CA SER A 194 -13.52 19.39 1.00
C SER A 194 -12.76 19.42 2.34
N ILE A 195 -11.79 20.32 2.50
CA ILE A 195 -11.07 20.48 3.78
C ILE A 195 -11.97 21.12 4.86
N TYR A 196 -12.94 21.96 4.50
CA TYR A 196 -13.84 22.61 5.47
C TYR A 196 -15.11 21.82 5.79
N ARG A 197 -15.58 20.88 4.96
CA ARG A 197 -16.79 20.08 5.24
C ARG A 197 -16.55 18.85 6.10
N GLY A 198 -15.32 18.31 6.13
CA GLY A 198 -14.98 17.12 6.92
C GLY A 198 -14.79 17.34 8.43
N PHE A 199 -14.80 18.59 8.89
CA PHE A 199 -14.55 18.94 10.30
C PHE A 199 -15.78 19.49 11.05
N ARG A 200 -16.96 19.49 10.42
CA ARG A 200 -18.20 19.91 11.10
C ARG A 200 -19.46 19.29 10.47
N ALA A 201 -19.71 18.02 10.79
CA ALA A 201 -21.02 17.38 10.95
C ALA A 201 -20.82 15.94 11.43
#